data_AF-A0A6G2D5U1-F1
#
_entry.id   AF-A0A6G2D5U1-F1
#
_cell.length_a   1.000
_cell.length_b   1.000
_cell.length_c   1.000
_cell.angle_alpha   90.00
_cell.angle_beta   90.00
_cell.angle_gamma   90.00
#
_symmetry.space_group_name_H-M   'P 1'
#
loop_
_entity.id
_entity.type
_entity.pdbx_description
1 polymer ?
#
loop_
_entity_poly.entity_id
_entity_poly.type
_entity_poly.pdbx_seq_one_letter_code
_entity_poly.pdbx_strand_id
1 'polypeptide(L)'
;ILNEQQATLLITYLRNTEPVKEFKKNLVKAFFEMREELSKFRMQRALEKPKRKTLHDSIETWEAKPKHAHSTMNNLLLKAVTDMNAKQLREERGGYNGIDSLTSDELEQYQAFEDMVIAMIGLNMSYQEIKAMAFRNKKTRQRSA
;
A
#
# COMPACT_ATOMS: atom_id res chain seq x y z
N ILE A 1 -21.66 1.28 -9.50
CA ILE A 1 -20.76 2.40 -9.86
C ILE A 1 -20.40 2.23 -11.34
N LEU A 2 -20.47 3.31 -12.14
CA LEU A 2 -20.16 3.28 -13.57
C LEU A 2 -18.64 3.37 -13.78
N ASN A 3 -18.11 2.61 -14.75
CA ASN A 3 -16.71 2.77 -15.18
C ASN A 3 -16.56 3.94 -16.19
N GLU A 4 -15.31 4.30 -16.50
CA GLU A 4 -14.98 5.45 -17.37
C GLU A 4 -15.68 5.38 -18.74
N GLN A 5 -15.71 4.20 -19.37
CA GLN A 5 -16.35 4.01 -20.68
C GLN A 5 -17.88 4.15 -20.59
N GLN A 6 -18.50 3.59 -19.54
CA GLN A 6 -19.94 3.67 -19.31
C GLN A 6 -20.39 5.11 -19.02
N ALA A 7 -19.64 5.85 -18.21
CA ALA A 7 -19.92 7.25 -17.91
C ALA A 7 -19.73 8.16 -19.13
N THR A 8 -18.69 7.91 -19.93
CA THR A 8 -18.43 8.65 -21.17
C THR A 8 -19.56 8.42 -22.17
N LEU A 9 -20.00 7.18 -22.34
CA LEU A 9 -21.14 6.85 -23.20
C LEU A 9 -22.41 7.57 -22.76
N LEU A 10 -22.75 7.52 -21.47
CA LEU A 10 -23.90 8.25 -20.91
C LEU A 10 -23.83 9.75 -21.18
N ILE A 11 -22.65 10.37 -21.03
CA ILE A 11 -22.42 11.79 -21.30
C ILE A 11 -22.76 12.16 -22.75
N THR A 12 -22.51 11.28 -23.72
CA THR A 12 -22.80 11.57 -25.14
C THR A 12 -24.29 11.70 -25.44
N TYR A 13 -25.12 11.03 -24.65
CA TYR A 13 -26.58 11.11 -24.76
C TYR A 13 -27.19 12.33 -24.05
N LEU A 14 -26.42 13.04 -23.20
CA LEU A 14 -26.91 14.19 -22.44
C LEU A 14 -26.75 15.51 -23.23
N ARG A 15 -27.86 16.24 -23.41
CA ARG A 15 -27.89 17.60 -23.99
C ARG A 15 -27.09 18.61 -23.15
N ASN A 16 -26.47 19.59 -23.79
CA ASN A 16 -25.59 20.58 -23.14
C ASN A 16 -26.36 21.73 -22.45
N THR A 17 -27.24 21.41 -21.50
CA THR A 17 -27.83 22.41 -20.60
C THR A 17 -26.80 22.88 -19.56
N GLU A 18 -26.97 24.08 -18.98
CA GLU A 18 -26.03 24.59 -17.96
C GLU A 18 -25.76 23.61 -16.81
N PRO A 19 -26.77 22.97 -16.18
CA PRO A 19 -26.52 21.98 -15.13
C PRO A 19 -25.72 20.76 -15.62
N VAL A 20 -25.96 20.33 -16.86
CA VAL A 20 -25.26 19.18 -17.46
C VAL A 20 -23.81 19.54 -17.79
N LYS A 21 -23.51 20.79 -18.18
CA LYS A 21 -22.13 21.25 -18.41
C LYS A 21 -21.33 21.21 -17.11
N GLU A 22 -21.90 21.65 -16.00
CA GLU A 22 -21.26 21.58 -14.69
C GLU A 22 -21.03 20.14 -14.24
N PHE A 23 -22.04 19.27 -14.40
CA PHE A 23 -21.90 17.83 -14.15
C PHE A 23 -20.75 17.21 -14.96
N LYS A 24 -20.67 17.52 -16.27
CA LYS A 24 -19.59 17.02 -17.15
C LYS A 24 -18.22 17.51 -16.67
N LYS A 25 -18.09 18.78 -16.27
CA LYS A 25 -16.82 19.32 -15.70
C LYS A 25 -16.41 18.59 -14.42
N ASN A 26 -17.34 18.41 -13.49
CA ASN A 26 -17.07 17.72 -12.23
C ASN A 26 -16.71 16.26 -12.46
N LEU A 27 -17.39 15.58 -13.38
CA LEU A 27 -17.11 14.19 -13.72
C LEU A 27 -15.73 14.03 -14.38
N VAL A 28 -15.38 14.93 -15.31
CA VAL A 28 -14.04 14.96 -15.93
C VAL A 28 -12.97 15.21 -14.87
N LYS A 29 -13.17 16.20 -13.98
CA LYS A 29 -12.24 16.49 -12.88
C LYS A 29 -12.02 15.27 -11.99
N ALA A 30 -13.09 14.60 -11.57
CA ALA A 30 -13.01 13.38 -10.76
C ALA A 30 -12.25 12.25 -11.48
N PHE A 31 -12.46 12.07 -12.79
CA PHE A 31 -11.70 11.09 -13.56
C PHE A 31 -10.21 11.45 -13.68
N PHE A 32 -9.87 12.73 -13.86
CA PHE A 32 -8.48 13.17 -13.90
C PHE A 32 -7.78 12.97 -12.55
N GLU A 33 -8.43 13.34 -11.45
CA GLU A 33 -7.92 13.13 -10.09
C GLU A 33 -7.68 11.63 -9.82
N MET A 34 -8.66 10.78 -10.15
CA MET A 34 -8.53 9.34 -9.99
C MET A 34 -7.42 8.73 -10.88
N ARG A 35 -7.27 9.22 -12.12
CA ARG A 35 -6.19 8.77 -13.02
C ARG A 35 -4.82 9.21 -12.50
N GLU A 36 -4.70 10.41 -11.98
CA GLU A 36 -3.45 10.92 -11.41
C GLU A 36 -3.05 10.11 -10.17
N GLU A 37 -4.00 9.79 -9.30
CA GLU A 37 -3.80 8.93 -8.14
C GLU A 37 -3.36 7.51 -8.55
N LEU A 38 -4.05 6.90 -9.52
CA LEU A 38 -3.66 5.60 -10.07
C LEU A 38 -2.27 5.61 -10.72
N SER A 39 -1.90 6.71 -11.38
CA SER A 39 -0.57 6.88 -11.97
C SER A 39 0.52 6.95 -10.91
N LYS A 40 0.30 7.74 -9.85
CA LYS A 40 1.20 7.83 -8.69
C LYS A 40 1.38 6.46 -8.04
N PHE A 41 0.30 5.73 -7.82
CA PHE A 41 0.32 4.37 -7.27
C PHE A 41 1.11 3.39 -8.16
N ARG A 42 0.93 3.45 -9.49
CA ARG A 42 1.68 2.61 -10.44
C ARG A 42 3.18 2.93 -10.45
N MET A 43 3.54 4.21 -10.37
CA MET A 43 4.95 4.63 -10.28
C MET A 43 5.60 4.13 -8.98
N GLN A 44 4.91 4.30 -7.85
CA GLN A 44 5.37 3.78 -6.56
C GLN A 44 5.53 2.25 -6.59
N ARG A 45 4.56 1.51 -7.16
CA ARG A 45 4.66 0.05 -7.33
C ARG A 45 5.85 -0.39 -8.18
N ALA A 46 6.22 0.38 -9.20
CA ALA A 46 7.39 0.05 -10.03
C ALA A 46 8.69 0.16 -9.23
N LEU A 47 8.77 1.14 -8.32
CA LEU A 47 9.90 1.31 -7.40
C LEU A 47 9.93 0.25 -6.28
N GLU A 48 8.78 -0.33 -5.92
CA GLU A 48 8.69 -1.35 -4.87
C GLU A 48 9.09 -2.75 -5.31
N LYS A 49 8.78 -3.13 -6.55
CA LYS A 49 9.16 -4.45 -7.08
C LYS A 49 10.62 -4.83 -6.81
N PRO A 50 11.62 -3.96 -7.05
CA PRO A 50 13.01 -4.29 -6.71
C PRO A 50 13.24 -4.40 -5.20
N LYS A 51 12.64 -3.53 -4.37
CA LYS A 51 12.79 -3.59 -2.90
C LYS A 51 12.22 -4.87 -2.30
N ARG A 52 11.02 -5.28 -2.75
CA ARG A 52 10.40 -6.53 -2.32
C ARG A 52 11.25 -7.74 -2.71
N LYS A 53 11.91 -7.68 -3.87
CA LYS A 53 12.88 -8.71 -4.26
C LYS A 53 14.06 -8.74 -3.29
N THR A 54 14.64 -7.59 -2.95
CA THR A 54 15.71 -7.49 -1.94
C THR A 54 15.29 -8.03 -0.58
N LEU A 55 14.08 -7.73 -0.10
CA LEU A 55 13.53 -8.29 1.14
C LEU A 55 13.38 -9.81 1.04
N HIS A 56 12.86 -10.31 -0.09
CA HIS A 56 12.70 -11.74 -0.33
C HIS A 56 14.06 -12.46 -0.28
N ASP A 57 15.05 -11.94 -0.99
CA ASP A 57 16.41 -12.47 -1.03
C ASP A 57 17.06 -12.43 0.36
N SER A 58 16.88 -11.33 1.11
CA SER A 58 17.38 -11.19 2.48
C SER A 58 16.78 -12.26 3.41
N ILE A 59 15.47 -12.51 3.30
CA ILE A 59 14.77 -13.54 4.09
C ILE A 59 15.27 -14.95 3.73
N GLU A 60 15.63 -15.22 2.48
CA GLU A 60 16.19 -16.52 2.07
C GLU A 60 17.55 -16.77 2.72
N THR A 61 18.41 -15.75 2.77
CA THR A 61 19.75 -15.80 3.38
C THR A 61 19.75 -15.77 4.91
N TRP A 62 18.60 -15.55 5.54
CA TRP A 62 18.51 -15.39 6.98
C TRP A 62 18.57 -16.72 7.73
N GLU A 63 19.64 -16.92 8.52
CA GLU A 63 19.86 -18.15 9.28
C GLU A 63 18.88 -18.31 10.46
N ALA A 64 18.54 -17.21 11.14
CA ALA A 64 17.62 -17.21 12.29
C ALA A 64 16.13 -17.14 11.90
N LYS A 65 15.79 -17.58 10.68
CA LYS A 65 14.45 -17.40 10.11
C LYS A 65 13.36 -18.19 10.85
N PRO A 66 12.18 -17.59 11.08
CA PRO A 66 11.03 -18.28 11.66
C PRO A 66 10.36 -19.22 10.64
N LYS A 67 9.55 -20.18 11.13
CA LYS A 67 8.70 -21.01 10.26
C LYS A 67 7.76 -20.10 9.45
N HIS A 68 7.77 -20.22 8.13
CA HIS A 68 7.06 -19.33 7.19
C HIS A 68 7.53 -17.86 7.25
N ALA A 69 8.85 -17.63 7.12
CA ALA A 69 9.46 -16.29 7.25
C ALA A 69 8.85 -15.21 6.33
N HIS A 70 8.57 -15.54 5.06
CA HIS A 70 7.98 -14.57 4.12
C HIS A 70 6.59 -14.08 4.55
N SER A 71 5.68 -14.99 4.92
CA SER A 71 4.33 -14.59 5.33
C SER A 71 4.34 -13.90 6.70
N THR A 72 5.20 -14.37 7.61
CA THR A 72 5.36 -13.80 8.94
C THR A 72 5.87 -12.36 8.86
N MET A 73 6.89 -12.12 8.03
CA MET A 73 7.46 -10.78 7.86
C MET A 73 6.48 -9.83 7.17
N ASN A 74 5.80 -10.29 6.11
CA ASN A 74 4.81 -9.48 5.42
C ASN A 74 3.66 -9.05 6.36
N ASN A 75 3.16 -9.98 7.18
CA ASN A 75 2.12 -9.64 8.17
C ASN A 75 2.63 -8.73 9.29
N LEU A 76 3.91 -8.86 9.70
CA LEU A 76 4.51 -7.96 10.68
C LEU A 76 4.60 -6.53 10.14
N LEU A 77 5.07 -6.36 8.91
CA LEU A 77 5.18 -5.07 8.24
C LEU A 77 3.80 -4.42 8.07
N LEU A 78 2.81 -5.16 7.58
CA LEU A 78 1.45 -4.65 7.44
C LEU A 78 0.87 -4.23 8.79
N LYS A 79 1.01 -5.07 9.82
CA LYS A 79 0.51 -4.77 11.16
C LYS A 79 1.24 -3.61 11.85
N ALA A 80 2.49 -3.34 11.49
CA ALA A 80 3.24 -2.21 12.01
C ALA A 80 2.74 -0.87 11.45
N VAL A 81 2.19 -0.89 10.23
CA VAL A 81 1.73 0.31 9.51
C VAL A 81 0.22 0.55 9.67
N THR A 82 -0.60 -0.49 9.56
CA THR A 82 -2.08 -0.36 9.45
C THR A 82 -2.85 -1.04 10.56
N ASP A 83 -2.17 -1.68 11.50
CA ASP A 83 -2.74 -2.47 12.61
C ASP A 83 -3.47 -3.74 12.19
N MET A 84 -3.55 -3.98 10.89
CA MET A 84 -4.29 -5.08 10.29
C MET A 84 -3.36 -6.05 9.56
N ASN A 85 -3.77 -7.32 9.51
CA ASN A 85 -3.10 -8.30 8.66
C ASN A 85 -3.59 -8.19 7.21
N ALA A 86 -2.89 -8.86 6.28
CA ALA A 86 -3.25 -8.83 4.86
C ALA A 86 -4.69 -9.28 4.56
N LYS A 87 -5.23 -10.20 5.37
CA LYS A 87 -6.60 -10.71 5.23
C LYS A 87 -7.63 -9.68 5.68
N GLN A 88 -7.41 -9.04 6.82
CA GLN A 88 -8.26 -7.98 7.37
C GLN A 88 -8.28 -6.75 6.46
N LEU A 89 -7.13 -6.32 5.95
CA LEU A 89 -7.01 -5.23 4.97
C LEU A 89 -7.78 -5.51 3.68
N ARG A 90 -7.82 -6.78 3.25
CA ARG A 90 -8.57 -7.18 2.06
C ARG A 90 -10.08 -7.19 2.34
N GLU A 91 -10.50 -7.67 3.50
CA GLU A 91 -11.91 -7.70 3.89
C GLU A 91 -12.49 -6.29 4.11
N GLU A 92 -11.72 -5.37 4.70
CA GLU A 92 -12.19 -4.01 5.00
C GLU A 92 -12.10 -3.08 3.79
N ARG A 93 -11.02 -3.17 2.99
CA ARG A 93 -10.73 -2.20 1.90
C ARG A 93 -10.84 -2.78 0.50
N GLY A 94 -11.10 -4.07 0.34
CA GLY A 94 -11.42 -4.69 -0.96
C GLY A 94 -10.25 -4.88 -1.94
N GLY A 95 -9.00 -4.76 -1.50
CA GLY A 95 -7.81 -4.93 -2.35
C GLY A 95 -7.51 -6.39 -2.74
N TYR A 96 -6.86 -6.59 -3.89
CA TYR A 96 -6.46 -7.93 -4.35
C TYR A 96 -5.30 -8.51 -3.50
N ASN A 97 -4.45 -7.62 -2.96
CA ASN A 97 -3.35 -7.93 -2.06
C ASN A 97 -3.29 -6.92 -0.89
N GLY A 98 -2.68 -7.29 0.24
CA GLY A 98 -2.57 -6.41 1.42
C GLY A 98 -1.85 -5.07 1.18
N ILE A 99 -0.94 -5.00 0.19
CA ILE A 99 -0.31 -3.74 -0.26
C ILE A 99 -1.25 -2.91 -1.13
N ASP A 100 -2.12 -3.57 -1.91
CA ASP A 100 -3.06 -2.90 -2.82
C ASP A 100 -4.18 -2.19 -2.07
N SER A 101 -4.30 -2.46 -0.77
CA SER A 101 -5.22 -1.82 0.15
C SER A 101 -4.57 -0.67 0.96
N LEU A 102 -3.28 -0.36 0.75
CA LEU A 102 -2.57 0.71 1.46
C LEU A 102 -2.77 2.07 0.80
N THR A 103 -2.88 3.12 1.61
CA THR A 103 -2.85 4.52 1.13
C THR A 103 -1.41 4.96 0.79
N SER A 104 -1.24 6.09 0.10
CA SER A 104 0.12 6.59 -0.24
C SER A 104 1.00 6.81 1.00
N ASP A 105 0.45 7.35 2.09
CA ASP A 105 1.19 7.60 3.32
C ASP A 105 1.55 6.29 4.05
N GLU A 106 0.62 5.33 4.07
CA GLU A 106 0.87 4.00 4.62
C GLU A 106 1.93 3.25 3.81
N LEU A 107 1.93 3.45 2.48
CA LEU A 107 2.89 2.83 1.57
C LEU A 107 4.32 3.34 1.80
N GLU A 108 4.49 4.65 1.96
CA GLU A 108 5.80 5.24 2.28
C GLU A 108 6.35 4.72 3.62
N GLN A 109 5.47 4.61 4.63
CA GLN A 109 5.85 4.04 5.92
C GLN A 109 6.19 2.56 5.82
N TYR A 110 5.45 1.79 5.02
CA TYR A 110 5.73 0.39 4.76
C TYR A 110 7.12 0.22 4.12
N GLN A 111 7.46 1.04 3.14
CA GLN A 111 8.78 1.02 2.51
C GLN A 111 9.91 1.35 3.50
N ALA A 112 9.72 2.36 4.36
CA ALA A 112 10.70 2.68 5.40
C ALA A 112 10.91 1.52 6.39
N PHE A 113 9.86 0.75 6.68
CA PHE A 113 9.96 -0.45 7.50
C PHE A 113 10.61 -1.62 6.76
N GLU A 114 10.35 -1.80 5.45
CA GLU A 114 11.04 -2.80 4.63
C GLU A 114 12.55 -2.58 4.65
N ASP A 115 13.01 -1.35 4.40
CA ASP A 115 14.44 -1.01 4.39
C ASP A 115 15.09 -1.26 5.77
N MET A 116 14.36 -0.97 6.85
CA MET A 116 14.81 -1.23 8.21
C MET A 116 14.90 -2.73 8.52
N VAL A 117 13.91 -3.52 8.10
CA VAL A 117 13.91 -4.98 8.29
C VAL A 117 15.04 -5.62 7.49
N ILE A 118 15.28 -5.19 6.26
CA ILE A 118 16.42 -5.65 5.44
C ILE A 118 17.74 -5.42 6.18
N ALA A 119 17.94 -4.22 6.73
CA ALA A 119 19.14 -3.91 7.51
C ALA A 119 19.27 -4.81 8.76
N MET A 120 18.19 -5.04 9.51
CA MET A 120 18.21 -5.90 10.70
C MET A 120 18.46 -7.38 10.37
N ILE A 121 17.93 -7.88 9.25
CA ILE A 121 18.22 -9.23 8.76
C ILE A 121 19.70 -9.34 8.39
N GLY A 122 20.26 -8.33 7.73
CA GLY A 122 21.70 -8.27 7.40
C GLY A 122 22.61 -8.28 8.64
N LEU A 123 22.12 -7.80 9.79
CA LEU A 123 22.80 -7.87 11.09
C LEU A 123 22.53 -9.19 11.85
N ASN A 124 21.88 -10.16 11.21
CA ASN A 124 21.47 -11.45 11.77
C ASN A 124 20.65 -11.35 13.06
N MET A 125 19.86 -10.28 13.21
CA MET A 125 18.96 -10.13 14.35
C MET A 125 17.86 -11.19 14.33
N SER A 126 17.34 -11.55 15.49
CA SER A 126 16.24 -12.50 15.61
C SER A 126 14.90 -11.85 15.27
N TYR A 127 13.92 -12.69 14.89
CA TYR A 127 12.56 -12.23 14.60
C TYR A 127 11.93 -11.45 15.77
N GLN A 128 12.20 -11.85 17.03
CA GLN A 128 11.62 -11.20 18.20
C GLN A 128 12.14 -9.77 18.38
N GLU A 129 13.42 -9.53 18.07
CA GLU A 129 14.02 -8.19 18.14
C GLU A 129 13.48 -7.28 17.03
N ILE A 130 13.40 -7.79 15.80
CA ILE A 130 12.79 -7.07 14.67
C ILE A 130 11.34 -6.68 15.00
N LYS A 131 10.58 -7.63 15.55
CA LYS A 131 9.20 -7.42 15.99
C LYS A 131 9.12 -6.34 17.07
N ALA A 132 9.97 -6.41 18.10
CA ALA A 132 9.98 -5.42 19.18
C ALA A 132 10.28 -4.02 18.66
N MET A 133 11.23 -3.87 17.73
CA MET A 133 11.59 -2.60 17.11
C MET A 133 10.46 -2.04 16.24
N ALA A 134 9.83 -2.88 15.43
CA ALA A 134 8.68 -2.47 14.60
C ALA A 134 7.55 -1.89 15.45
N PHE A 135 7.18 -2.55 16.55
CA PHE A 135 6.12 -2.07 17.45
C PHE A 135 6.56 -0.90 18.35
N ARG A 136 7.86 -0.77 18.66
CA ARG A 136 8.38 0.38 19.42
C ARG A 136 8.28 1.67 18.60
N ASN A 137 8.69 1.62 17.33
CA ASN A 137 8.65 2.76 16.42
C ASN A 137 7.19 3.22 16.16
N LYS A 138 6.26 2.28 16.07
CA LYS A 138 4.82 2.56 16.03
C LYS A 138 4.32 3.41 17.22
N LYS A 139 4.70 3.05 18.46
CA LYS A 139 4.32 3.83 19.67
C LYS A 139 4.91 5.24 19.68
N THR A 140 6.08 5.43 19.06
CA THR A 140 6.72 6.74 18.96
C THR A 140 5.96 7.64 17.97
N ARG A 141 5.51 7.08 16.84
CA ARG A 141 4.69 7.82 15.85
C ARG A 141 3.30 8.20 16.36
N GLN A 142 2.61 7.30 17.06
CA GLN A 142 1.29 7.61 17.65
C GLN A 142 1.32 8.69 18.74
N ARG A 143 2.48 8.96 19.35
CA ARG A 143 2.66 10.05 20.32
C ARG A 143 3.03 11.40 19.68
N SER A 144 3.38 11.39 18.39
CA SER A 144 3.88 12.55 17.66
C SER A 144 2.84 13.12 16.69
N ALA A 145 1.66 12.50 16.61
CA ALA A 145 0.48 12.93 15.86
C ALA A 145 -0.60 13.35 16.86
#